data_AF-E7QWL0-F1
#
_entry.id   AF-E7QWL0-F1
#
_cell.length_a   1.000
_cell.length_b   1.000
_cell.length_c   1.000
_cell.angle_alpha   90.00
_cell.angle_beta   90.00
_cell.angle_gamma   90.00
#
_symmetry.space_group_name_H-M   'P 1'
#
loop_
_entity.id
_entity.type
_entity.pdbx_description
1 polymer ?
#
loop_
_entity_poly.entity_id
_entity_poly.type
_entity_poly.pdbx_seq_one_letter_code
_entity_poly.pdbx_strand_id
1 'polypeptide(L)'
;MRGLAELANRSDEALGYRTCHTLQLHAQLFGRSLVGDRVWDVTCLLDFIEERSDIDDDRILVTGHSSGGAVALFSAAIDERIDAVAISSYFCTFEESIAAIDHCECNYVPGIAELGEQYDIAGLIAPRPFVATNGVEDDIFPIEGTKRAFERLQSIYTAAGAPEQCTLYIGDGGHEYYPDGVWPFVDDHF
;
A
#
# COMPACT_ATOMS: atom_id res chain seq x y z
N MET A 1 -4.81 14.67 -6.76
CA MET A 1 -3.75 13.71 -6.41
C MET A 1 -2.42 14.26 -6.88
N ARG A 2 -1.45 14.40 -5.98
CA ARG A 2 -0.07 14.72 -6.36
C ARG A 2 0.56 13.49 -7.00
N GLY A 3 0.49 13.40 -8.33
CA GLY A 3 1.02 12.26 -9.07
C GLY A 3 2.53 12.10 -8.88
N LEU A 4 3.01 10.85 -8.81
CA LEU A 4 4.43 10.51 -8.62
C LEU A 4 5.36 11.21 -9.64
N ALA A 5 4.90 11.40 -10.88
CA ALA A 5 5.67 12.04 -11.94
C ALA A 5 5.50 13.58 -12.00
N GLU A 6 4.36 14.13 -11.57
CA GLU A 6 4.14 15.58 -11.58
C GLU A 6 4.97 16.30 -10.52
N LEU A 7 5.32 15.58 -9.45
CA LEU A 7 6.23 16.04 -8.42
C LEU A 7 7.70 15.71 -8.70
N ALA A 8 8.04 15.17 -9.89
CA ALA A 8 9.40 14.84 -10.26
C ALA A 8 10.32 16.05 -10.11
N ASN A 9 11.30 15.95 -9.22
CA ASN A 9 12.24 17.02 -8.94
C ASN A 9 13.59 16.69 -9.57
N ARG A 10 13.83 17.22 -10.77
CA ARG A 10 15.10 17.02 -11.50
C ARG A 10 16.33 17.53 -10.73
N SER A 11 16.15 18.45 -9.79
CA SER A 11 17.23 18.90 -8.92
C SER A 11 17.66 17.82 -7.93
N ASP A 12 16.73 17.01 -7.43
CA ASP A 12 17.05 15.87 -6.56
C ASP A 12 17.81 14.79 -7.34
N GLU A 13 17.36 14.49 -8.56
CA GLU A 13 18.03 13.53 -9.45
C GLU A 13 19.48 13.94 -9.75
N ALA A 14 19.72 15.23 -10.00
CA ALA A 14 21.07 15.77 -10.23
C ALA A 14 22.01 15.62 -9.02
N LEU A 15 21.44 15.50 -7.81
CA LEU A 15 22.16 15.25 -6.56
C LEU A 15 22.25 13.75 -6.21
N GLY A 16 21.70 12.87 -7.06
CA GLY A 16 21.66 11.42 -6.83
C GLY A 16 20.53 10.98 -5.89
N TYR A 17 19.58 11.85 -5.57
CA TYR A 17 18.42 11.53 -4.75
C TYR A 17 17.22 11.12 -5.59
N ARG A 18 16.35 10.32 -4.97
CA ARG A 18 15.00 10.06 -5.50
C ARG A 18 14.16 11.32 -5.39
N THR A 19 13.21 11.49 -6.30
CA THR A 19 12.21 12.57 -6.25
C THR A 19 11.49 12.68 -4.89
N CYS A 20 11.32 11.57 -4.17
CA CYS A 20 10.63 11.58 -2.88
C CYS A 20 11.46 12.15 -1.74
N HIS A 21 12.78 12.29 -1.91
CA HIS A 21 13.71 12.66 -0.83
C HIS A 21 13.37 14.03 -0.23
N THR A 22 13.43 15.09 -1.05
CA THR A 22 13.18 16.46 -0.59
C THR A 22 11.74 16.62 -0.09
N LEU A 23 10.78 15.96 -0.74
CA LEU A 23 9.37 16.01 -0.34
C LEU A 23 9.15 15.39 1.05
N GLN A 24 9.76 14.24 1.34
CA GLN A 24 9.68 13.61 2.66
C GLN A 24 10.33 14.50 3.73
N LEU A 25 11.52 15.04 3.46
CA LEU A 25 12.20 15.94 4.40
C LEU A 25 11.35 17.19 4.70
N HIS A 26 10.72 17.77 3.68
CA HIS A 26 9.81 18.89 3.87
C HIS A 26 8.57 18.50 4.67
N ALA A 27 7.98 17.33 4.42
CA ALA A 27 6.84 16.85 5.21
C ALA A 27 7.21 16.72 6.70
N GLN A 28 8.40 16.21 7.00
CA GLN A 28 8.89 16.03 8.36
C GLN A 28 9.07 17.34 9.13
N LEU A 29 9.44 18.45 8.46
CA LEU A 29 9.50 19.78 9.11
C LEU A 29 8.17 20.22 9.71
N PHE A 30 7.06 19.70 9.18
CA PHE A 30 5.70 19.97 9.66
C PHE A 30 5.12 18.82 10.48
N GLY A 31 5.93 17.83 10.88
CA GLY A 31 5.47 16.66 11.61
C GLY A 31 4.58 15.72 10.79
N ARG A 32 4.70 15.72 9.45
CA ARG A 32 3.94 14.87 8.53
C ARG A 32 4.86 13.83 7.86
N SER A 33 4.24 12.90 7.12
CA SER A 33 4.93 11.96 6.23
C SER A 33 4.40 12.12 4.81
N LEU A 34 5.23 11.79 3.81
CA LEU A 34 4.83 11.88 2.40
C LEU A 34 3.76 10.83 2.03
N VAL A 35 3.77 9.64 2.66
CA VAL A 35 2.66 8.68 2.49
C VAL A 35 1.37 9.22 3.09
N GLY A 36 1.40 9.85 4.27
CA GLY A 36 0.21 10.46 4.88
C GLY A 36 -0.38 11.56 3.99
N ASP A 37 0.50 12.34 3.36
CA ASP A 37 0.12 13.33 2.36
C ASP A 37 -0.57 12.69 1.13
N ARG A 38 -0.05 11.59 0.61
CA ARG A 38 -0.65 10.89 -0.54
C ARG A 38 -1.96 10.19 -0.17
N VAL A 39 -2.07 9.68 1.04
CA VAL A 39 -3.31 9.11 1.57
C VAL A 39 -4.37 10.20 1.70
N TRP A 40 -4.01 11.39 2.20
CA TRP A 40 -4.92 12.53 2.22
C TRP A 40 -5.45 12.89 0.83
N ASP A 41 -4.59 12.82 -0.20
CA ASP A 41 -5.01 13.03 -1.58
C ASP A 41 -6.03 11.97 -2.07
N VAL A 42 -5.94 10.73 -1.57
CA VAL A 42 -6.93 9.66 -1.84
C VAL A 42 -8.24 9.94 -1.13
N THR A 43 -8.21 10.33 0.16
CA THR A 43 -9.42 10.75 0.89
C THR A 43 -10.14 11.89 0.18
N CYS A 44 -9.41 12.90 -0.31
CA CYS A 44 -10.01 14.00 -1.11
C CYS A 44 -10.61 13.51 -2.44
N LEU A 45 -10.04 12.46 -3.04
CA LEU A 45 -10.59 11.86 -4.26
C LEU A 45 -11.90 11.10 -3.96
N LEU A 46 -11.98 10.42 -2.82
CA LEU A 46 -13.19 9.76 -2.35
C LEU A 46 -14.30 10.78 -2.08
N ASP A 47 -13.99 11.91 -1.42
CA ASP A 47 -14.94 13.01 -1.23
C ASP A 47 -15.51 13.50 -2.57
N PHE A 48 -14.66 13.62 -3.58
CA PHE A 48 -15.09 13.99 -4.94
C PHE A 48 -15.97 12.92 -5.60
N ILE A 49 -15.71 11.64 -5.33
CA ILE A 49 -16.49 10.52 -5.88
C ILE A 49 -17.90 10.51 -5.27
N GLU A 50 -18.05 10.69 -3.96
CA GLU A 50 -19.36 10.72 -3.27
C GLU A 50 -20.27 11.87 -3.77
N GLU A 51 -19.68 12.96 -4.27
CA GLU A 51 -20.44 14.07 -4.87
C GLU A 51 -20.92 13.80 -6.31
N ARG A 52 -20.51 12.68 -6.93
CA ARG A 52 -20.76 12.37 -8.34
C ARG A 52 -21.85 11.31 -8.49
N SER A 53 -23.04 11.75 -8.85
CA SER A 53 -24.19 10.85 -9.11
C SER A 53 -24.02 9.90 -10.31
N ASP A 54 -22.97 10.07 -11.11
CA ASP A 54 -22.62 9.22 -12.26
C ASP A 54 -21.51 8.20 -11.95
N ILE A 55 -21.06 8.13 -10.69
CA ILE A 55 -20.12 7.12 -10.19
C ILE A 55 -20.85 6.31 -9.11
N ASP A 56 -20.59 4.99 -9.08
CA ASP A 56 -21.08 4.10 -8.04
C ASP A 56 -20.12 4.16 -6.84
N ASP A 57 -20.54 4.83 -5.78
CA ASP A 57 -19.78 5.03 -4.54
C ASP A 57 -20.04 3.94 -3.48
N ASP A 58 -20.95 2.99 -3.74
CA ASP A 58 -21.16 1.79 -2.91
C ASP A 58 -20.12 0.69 -3.19
N ARG A 59 -19.25 0.92 -4.18
CA ARG A 59 -18.29 -0.07 -4.69
C ARG A 59 -16.95 0.56 -5.08
N ILE A 60 -16.10 0.77 -4.09
CA ILE A 60 -14.79 1.40 -4.24
C ILE A 60 -13.67 0.40 -3.94
N LEU A 61 -12.87 0.08 -4.96
CA LEU A 61 -11.62 -0.66 -4.81
C LEU A 61 -10.42 0.28 -4.99
N VAL A 62 -9.42 0.15 -4.12
CA VAL A 62 -8.11 0.80 -4.29
C VAL A 62 -7.05 -0.23 -4.66
N THR A 63 -6.26 0.05 -5.69
CA THR A 63 -5.12 -0.80 -6.08
C THR A 63 -3.85 0.02 -6.26
N GLY A 64 -2.72 -0.59 -5.97
CA GLY A 64 -1.43 0.08 -6.07
C GLY A 64 -0.26 -0.90 -6.20
N HIS A 65 0.73 -0.49 -7.00
CA HIS A 65 1.98 -1.20 -7.18
C HIS A 65 3.12 -0.51 -6.43
N SER A 66 3.94 -1.27 -5.68
CA SER A 66 5.13 -0.75 -4.99
C SER A 66 4.78 0.42 -4.07
N SER A 67 5.39 1.60 -4.24
CA SER A 67 5.02 2.80 -3.46
C SER A 67 3.56 3.25 -3.65
N GLY A 68 2.90 2.87 -4.75
CA GLY A 68 1.45 3.01 -4.90
C GLY A 68 0.69 2.01 -4.03
N GLY A 69 1.24 0.81 -3.83
CA GLY A 69 0.76 -0.20 -2.88
C GLY A 69 0.79 0.30 -1.44
N ALA A 70 1.80 1.09 -1.06
CA ALA A 70 1.81 1.80 0.22
C ALA A 70 0.57 2.71 0.36
N VAL A 71 0.32 3.56 -0.63
CA VAL A 71 -0.81 4.49 -0.60
C VAL A 71 -2.13 3.70 -0.55
N ALA A 72 -2.26 2.62 -1.33
CA ALA A 72 -3.44 1.75 -1.30
C ALA A 72 -3.67 1.13 0.09
N LEU A 73 -2.63 0.52 0.67
CA LEU A 73 -2.68 -0.09 2.00
C LEU A 73 -3.10 0.91 3.08
N PHE A 74 -2.39 2.03 3.16
CA PHE A 74 -2.65 3.03 4.19
C PHE A 74 -4.01 3.72 4.01
N SER A 75 -4.44 3.97 2.77
CA SER A 75 -5.76 4.57 2.51
C SER A 75 -6.87 3.63 2.94
N ALA A 76 -6.81 2.36 2.53
CA ALA A 76 -7.79 1.36 2.93
C ALA A 76 -7.81 1.15 4.46
N ALA A 77 -6.65 1.20 5.12
CA ALA A 77 -6.56 1.05 6.56
C ALA A 77 -7.23 2.19 7.36
N ILE A 78 -7.32 3.41 6.82
CA ILE A 78 -7.86 4.57 7.56
C ILE A 78 -9.20 5.11 7.04
N ASP A 79 -9.59 4.73 5.82
CA ASP A 79 -10.83 5.18 5.18
C ASP A 79 -11.72 3.98 4.85
N GLU A 80 -12.82 3.85 5.60
CA GLU A 80 -13.75 2.73 5.49
C GLU A 80 -14.64 2.79 4.24
N ARG A 81 -14.63 3.91 3.49
CA ARG A 81 -15.31 4.02 2.19
C ARG A 81 -14.66 3.15 1.10
N ILE A 82 -13.46 2.65 1.34
CA ILE A 82 -12.79 1.70 0.45
C ILE A 82 -13.27 0.30 0.81
N ASP A 83 -14.04 -0.33 -0.08
CA ASP A 83 -14.64 -1.65 0.12
C ASP A 83 -13.66 -2.80 -0.06
N ALA A 84 -12.63 -2.62 -0.89
CA ALA A 84 -11.61 -3.64 -1.12
C ALA A 84 -10.26 -3.04 -1.51
N VAL A 85 -9.20 -3.83 -1.30
CA VAL A 85 -7.84 -3.41 -1.62
C VAL A 85 -7.05 -4.51 -2.32
N ALA A 86 -6.33 -4.11 -3.38
CA ALA A 86 -5.38 -4.97 -4.08
C ALA A 86 -3.98 -4.33 -4.07
N ILE A 87 -3.01 -5.00 -3.47
CA ILE A 87 -1.64 -4.51 -3.34
C ILE A 87 -0.73 -5.40 -4.16
N SER A 88 0.12 -4.78 -4.98
CA SER A 88 1.05 -5.48 -5.86
C SER A 88 2.49 -5.10 -5.53
N SER A 89 3.30 -6.10 -5.16
CA SER A 89 4.73 -6.01 -4.87
C SER A 89 5.06 -4.88 -3.89
N TYR A 90 4.49 -4.99 -2.68
CA TYR A 90 4.69 -4.02 -1.59
C TYR A 90 4.51 -4.62 -0.19
N PHE A 91 3.54 -5.53 -0.03
CA PHE A 91 3.21 -6.07 1.28
C PHE A 91 4.31 -7.02 1.78
N CYS A 92 5.06 -6.59 2.79
CA CYS A 92 6.18 -7.30 3.40
C CYS A 92 6.40 -6.79 4.82
N THR A 93 7.16 -7.47 5.68
CA THR A 93 7.52 -6.91 6.98
C THR A 93 8.38 -5.66 6.81
N PHE A 94 8.26 -4.69 7.72
CA PHE A 94 9.17 -3.54 7.73
C PHE A 94 10.62 -3.99 7.88
N GLU A 95 10.87 -4.97 8.75
CA GLU A 95 12.22 -5.51 9.02
C GLU A 95 12.93 -6.01 7.75
N GLU A 96 12.21 -6.67 6.84
CA GLU A 96 12.82 -7.34 5.68
C GLU A 96 12.81 -6.53 4.40
N SER A 97 12.06 -5.43 4.36
CA SER A 97 11.96 -4.57 3.18
C SER A 97 12.33 -3.13 3.54
N ILE A 98 11.40 -2.36 4.10
CA ILE A 98 11.55 -0.91 4.30
C ILE A 98 12.77 -0.56 5.17
N ALA A 99 13.09 -1.38 6.17
CA ALA A 99 14.24 -1.18 7.05
C ALA A 99 15.51 -1.93 6.59
N ALA A 100 15.40 -2.88 5.65
CA ALA A 100 16.51 -3.74 5.23
C ALA A 100 17.41 -3.10 4.16
N ILE A 101 16.86 -2.20 3.35
CA ILE A 101 17.56 -1.62 2.19
C ILE A 101 17.44 -0.09 2.16
N ASP A 102 18.18 0.56 1.27
CA ASP A 102 17.95 1.96 0.93
C ASP A 102 16.63 2.11 0.14
N HIS A 103 15.52 2.21 0.87
CA HIS A 103 14.18 2.26 0.31
C HIS A 103 13.74 3.71 0.04
N CYS A 104 12.78 3.89 -0.87
CA CYS A 104 12.22 5.20 -1.19
C CYS A 104 11.64 5.89 0.05
N GLU A 105 12.00 7.16 0.28
CA GLU A 105 11.71 7.94 1.49
C GLU A 105 10.22 8.07 1.80
N CYS A 106 9.38 7.93 0.76
CA CYS A 106 7.94 7.96 0.90
C CYS A 106 7.35 6.79 1.70
N ASN A 107 8.13 5.77 2.06
CA ASN A 107 7.65 4.63 2.84
C ASN A 107 7.85 4.78 4.34
N TYR A 108 8.49 5.87 4.79
CA TYR A 108 8.84 6.07 6.20
C TYR A 108 7.81 6.97 6.89
N VAL A 109 7.11 6.38 7.86
CA VAL A 109 6.24 7.07 8.81
C VAL A 109 6.95 7.12 10.18
N PRO A 110 7.30 8.29 10.71
CA PRO A 110 7.95 8.38 12.01
C PRO A 110 7.16 7.70 13.13
N GLY A 111 7.83 6.85 13.92
CA GLY A 111 7.23 6.15 15.06
C GLY A 111 6.38 4.93 14.72
N ILE A 112 6.16 4.59 13.45
CA ILE A 112 5.22 3.51 13.09
C ILE A 112 5.65 2.13 13.59
N ALA A 113 6.95 1.84 13.60
CA ALA A 113 7.49 0.58 14.10
C ALA A 113 7.32 0.39 15.61
N GLU A 114 7.01 1.45 16.36
CA GLU A 114 6.66 1.37 17.79
C GLU A 114 5.20 0.95 18.01
N LEU A 115 4.36 1.12 16.98
CA LEU A 115 2.93 0.82 17.03
C LEU A 115 2.61 -0.59 16.52
N GLY A 116 3.36 -1.06 15.53
CA GLY A 116 3.17 -2.38 14.94
C GLY A 116 3.93 -2.56 13.63
N GLU A 117 3.54 -3.58 12.89
CA GLU A 117 4.11 -3.99 11.61
C GLU A 117 3.14 -3.76 10.43
N GLN A 118 3.61 -3.98 9.20
CA GLN A 118 2.75 -3.85 8.01
C GLN A 118 1.51 -4.74 8.07
N TYR A 119 1.63 -5.94 8.64
CA TYR A 119 0.49 -6.84 8.82
C TYR A 119 -0.54 -6.35 9.84
N ASP A 120 -0.13 -5.54 10.82
CA ASP A 120 -1.07 -4.91 11.77
C ASP A 120 -1.85 -3.79 11.07
N ILE A 121 -1.18 -3.03 10.20
CA ILE A 121 -1.81 -1.99 9.36
C ILE A 121 -2.81 -2.62 8.39
N ALA A 122 -2.42 -3.70 7.69
CA ALA A 122 -3.32 -4.47 6.85
C ALA A 122 -4.47 -5.10 7.66
N GLY A 123 -4.22 -5.42 8.93
CA GLY A 123 -5.22 -5.94 9.86
C GLY A 123 -6.37 -4.97 10.13
N LEU A 124 -6.15 -3.64 10.04
CA LEU A 124 -7.18 -2.62 10.17
C LEU A 124 -8.22 -2.65 9.03
N ILE A 125 -7.93 -3.39 7.96
CA ILE A 125 -8.80 -3.53 6.80
C ILE A 125 -9.84 -4.62 7.03
N ALA A 126 -9.55 -5.60 7.89
CA ALA A 126 -10.47 -6.68 8.20
C ALA A 126 -11.82 -6.14 8.71
N PRO A 127 -12.97 -6.67 8.26
CA PRO A 127 -13.14 -7.89 7.45
C PRO A 127 -13.22 -7.63 5.93
N ARG A 128 -12.84 -6.45 5.43
CA ARG A 128 -12.96 -6.10 4.00
C ARG A 128 -12.00 -6.92 3.13
N PRO A 129 -12.37 -7.25 1.88
CA PRO A 129 -11.51 -7.97 0.94
C PRO A 129 -10.11 -7.35 0.77
N PHE A 130 -9.09 -8.20 0.86
CA PHE A 130 -7.68 -7.85 0.70
C PHE A 130 -6.95 -8.88 -0.16
N VAL A 131 -6.22 -8.43 -1.18
CA VAL A 131 -5.23 -9.26 -1.87
C VAL A 131 -3.85 -8.60 -1.86
N ALA A 132 -2.84 -9.37 -1.54
CA ALA A 132 -1.44 -9.03 -1.81
C ALA A 132 -0.92 -9.92 -2.94
N THR A 133 -0.17 -9.33 -3.87
CA THR A 133 0.54 -10.06 -4.92
C THR A 133 2.04 -9.76 -4.82
N ASN A 134 2.90 -10.76 -5.03
CA ASN A 134 4.35 -10.56 -4.94
C ASN A 134 5.10 -11.58 -5.80
N GLY A 135 6.26 -11.16 -6.31
CA GLY A 135 7.18 -12.03 -7.05
C GLY A 135 8.03 -12.89 -6.13
N VAL A 136 8.41 -14.08 -6.60
CA VAL A 136 9.37 -14.95 -5.90
C VAL A 136 10.81 -14.43 -5.96
N GLU A 137 11.12 -13.58 -6.94
CA GLU A 137 12.45 -12.99 -7.19
C GLU A 137 12.50 -11.49 -6.84
N ASP A 138 11.51 -10.96 -6.11
CA ASP A 138 11.48 -9.55 -5.73
C ASP A 138 12.49 -9.26 -4.60
N ASP A 139 13.60 -8.60 -4.96
CA ASP A 139 14.66 -8.22 -4.01
C ASP A 139 14.30 -7.00 -3.14
N ILE A 140 13.24 -6.25 -3.48
CA ILE A 140 12.77 -5.08 -2.71
C ILE A 140 11.77 -5.52 -1.64
N PHE A 141 10.89 -6.46 -2.01
CA PHE A 141 9.91 -7.09 -1.12
C PHE A 141 10.13 -8.61 -1.11
N PRO A 142 11.12 -9.10 -0.33
CA PRO A 142 11.49 -10.50 -0.34
C PRO A 142 10.32 -11.41 0.00
N ILE A 143 10.14 -12.47 -0.80
CA ILE A 143 8.97 -13.36 -0.70
C ILE A 143 8.80 -14.01 0.68
N GLU A 144 9.89 -14.26 1.40
CA GLU A 144 9.83 -14.84 2.74
C GLU A 144 9.29 -13.85 3.78
N GLY A 145 9.58 -12.56 3.62
CA GLY A 145 9.00 -11.50 4.45
C GLY A 145 7.54 -11.25 4.12
N THR A 146 7.18 -11.31 2.83
CA THR A 146 5.78 -11.26 2.37
C THR A 146 4.96 -12.40 2.96
N LYS A 147 5.47 -13.65 2.90
CA LYS A 147 4.78 -14.82 3.49
C LYS A 147 4.60 -14.67 5.00
N ARG A 148 5.63 -14.20 5.71
CA ARG A 148 5.54 -13.95 7.16
C ARG A 148 4.51 -12.89 7.50
N ALA A 149 4.50 -11.78 6.77
CA ALA A 149 3.50 -10.74 6.95
C ALA A 149 2.09 -11.28 6.69
N PHE A 150 1.91 -12.07 5.62
CA PHE A 150 0.63 -12.66 5.30
C PHE A 150 0.13 -13.69 6.31
N GLU A 151 1.01 -14.54 6.87
CA GLU A 151 0.64 -15.49 7.93
C GLU A 151 0.09 -14.77 9.18
N ARG A 152 0.69 -13.63 9.54
CA ARG A 152 0.19 -12.77 10.63
C ARG A 152 -1.14 -12.13 10.28
N LEU A 153 -1.28 -11.59 9.07
CA LEU A 153 -2.52 -11.01 8.58
C LEU A 153 -3.67 -12.02 8.57
N GLN A 154 -3.41 -13.25 8.10
CA GLN A 154 -4.38 -14.35 8.10
C GLN A 154 -4.92 -14.64 9.52
N SER A 155 -4.06 -14.53 10.54
CA SER A 155 -4.48 -14.69 11.93
C SER A 155 -5.43 -13.59 12.39
N ILE A 156 -5.21 -12.34 11.95
CA ILE A 156 -6.09 -11.20 12.23
C ILE A 156 -7.45 -11.38 11.53
N TYR A 157 -7.45 -11.73 10.25
CA TYR A 157 -8.70 -12.00 9.49
C TYR A 157 -9.49 -13.17 10.06
N THR A 158 -8.80 -14.22 10.53
CA THR A 158 -9.43 -15.34 11.23
C THR A 158 -10.09 -14.87 12.53
N ALA A 159 -9.41 -14.04 13.32
CA ALA A 159 -9.96 -13.47 14.56
C ALA A 159 -11.15 -12.53 14.29
N ALA A 160 -11.16 -11.84 13.16
CA ALA A 160 -12.28 -11.02 12.69
C ALA A 160 -13.45 -11.83 12.11
N GLY A 161 -13.33 -13.17 12.01
CA GLY A 161 -14.38 -14.05 11.47
C GLY A 161 -14.48 -14.05 9.95
N ALA A 162 -13.44 -13.57 9.25
CA ALA A 162 -13.41 -13.42 7.80
C ALA A 162 -12.13 -14.03 7.16
N PRO A 163 -11.72 -15.27 7.49
CA PRO A 163 -10.45 -15.84 7.04
C PRO A 163 -10.32 -15.93 5.51
N GLU A 164 -11.43 -16.04 4.78
CA GLU A 164 -11.46 -16.12 3.31
C GLU A 164 -11.37 -14.75 2.62
N GLN A 165 -11.36 -13.64 3.38
CA GLN A 165 -11.33 -12.27 2.83
C GLN A 165 -9.90 -11.74 2.64
N CYS A 166 -8.86 -12.50 2.96
CA CYS A 166 -7.48 -12.14 2.65
C CYS A 166 -6.79 -13.22 1.83
N THR A 167 -6.13 -12.82 0.73
CA THR A 167 -5.40 -13.75 -0.16
C THR A 167 -4.00 -13.25 -0.47
N LEU A 168 -3.05 -14.18 -0.62
CA LEU A 168 -1.70 -13.93 -1.14
C LEU A 168 -1.54 -14.66 -2.47
N TYR A 169 -1.31 -13.90 -3.55
CA TYR A 169 -0.90 -14.42 -4.84
C TYR A 169 0.62 -14.33 -4.96
N ILE A 170 1.25 -15.43 -5.37
CA ILE A 170 2.69 -15.48 -5.61
C ILE A 170 2.90 -15.72 -7.10
N GLY A 171 3.52 -14.76 -7.77
CA GLY A 171 3.83 -14.85 -9.19
C GLY A 171 5.29 -15.23 -9.46
N ASP A 172 5.53 -15.77 -10.65
CA ASP A 172 6.89 -15.96 -11.16
C ASP A 172 7.48 -14.60 -11.55
N GLY A 173 8.75 -14.34 -11.22
CA GLY A 173 9.45 -13.08 -11.53
C GLY A 173 9.72 -12.20 -10.30
N GLY A 174 10.15 -10.96 -10.56
CA GLY A 174 10.67 -10.04 -9.54
C GLY A 174 9.74 -8.90 -9.14
N HIS A 175 10.25 -7.68 -9.08
CA HIS A 175 9.49 -6.49 -8.70
C HIS A 175 8.61 -5.99 -9.85
N GLU A 176 7.49 -6.68 -10.09
CA GLU A 176 6.59 -6.41 -11.22
C GLU A 176 5.13 -6.33 -10.76
N TYR A 177 4.24 -5.89 -11.66
CA TYR A 177 2.81 -5.91 -11.41
C TYR A 177 2.23 -7.27 -11.83
N TYR A 178 1.52 -7.94 -10.91
CA TYR A 178 0.90 -9.24 -11.14
C TYR A 178 -0.61 -9.13 -11.45
N PRO A 179 -1.00 -8.91 -12.72
CA PRO A 179 -2.41 -8.77 -13.09
C PRO A 179 -3.24 -10.02 -12.78
N ASP A 180 -2.64 -11.20 -12.91
CA ASP A 180 -3.30 -12.49 -12.68
C ASP A 180 -3.67 -12.74 -11.22
N GLY A 181 -3.07 -12.00 -10.28
CA GLY A 181 -3.49 -11.99 -8.88
C GLY A 181 -4.46 -10.86 -8.53
N VAL A 182 -4.41 -9.74 -9.26
CA VAL A 182 -5.23 -8.55 -8.96
C VAL A 182 -6.59 -8.59 -9.64
N TRP A 183 -6.65 -8.85 -10.94
CA TRP A 183 -7.90 -8.72 -11.69
C TRP A 183 -8.94 -9.79 -11.37
N PRO A 184 -8.57 -11.08 -11.20
CA PRO A 184 -9.54 -12.07 -10.72
C PRO A 184 -10.14 -11.73 -9.36
N PHE A 185 -9.34 -11.17 -8.44
CA PHE A 185 -9.83 -10.66 -7.16
C PHE A 185 -10.82 -9.49 -7.35
N VAL A 186 -10.52 -8.56 -8.25
CA VAL A 186 -11.45 -7.46 -8.56
C VAL A 186 -12.77 -8.02 -9.10
N ASP A 187 -12.71 -8.94 -10.07
CA ASP A 187 -13.89 -9.55 -10.69
C ASP A 187 -14.75 -10.36 -9.70
N ASP A 188 -14.14 -10.99 -8.69
CA ASP A 188 -14.84 -11.76 -7.66
C ASP A 188 -15.58 -10.87 -6.64
N HIS A 189 -15.20 -9.58 -6.54
CA HIS A 189 -15.71 -8.65 -5.53
C HIS A 189 -16.49 -7.44 -6.11
N PHE A 190 -16.40 -7.13 -7.42
CA PHE A 190 -16.98 -5.92 -8.05
C PHE A 190 -17.68 -6.19 -9.38
#